data_AF-U6GF47-F1
#
_entry.id   AF-U6GF47-F1
#
_cell.length_a   1.000
_cell.length_b   1.000
_cell.length_c   1.000
_cell.angle_alpha   90.00
_cell.angle_beta   90.00
_cell.angle_gamma   90.00
#
_symmetry.space_group_name_H-M   'P 1'
#
loop_
_entity.id
_entity.type
_entity.pdbx_description
1 polymer ?
#
loop_
_entity_poly.entity_id
_entity_poly.type
_entity_poly.pdbx_seq_one_letter_code
_entity_poly.pdbx_strand_id
1 'polypeptide(L)'
;MEGEQSERETEKQQRETGEETGDSAKRRQSLPAAALAPTLAASGHFLWIGDRTRQLNFAHVEFCRGVMNPIGVKVGPSAEAREIVSLCMRLNPHKESGKLSLITRLGVHRVRDCLPPLVEAVHAVGLFS
;
A
#
# COMPACT_ATOMS: atom_id res chain seq x y z
N MET A 1 42.12 63.40 -5.58
CA MET A 1 41.63 62.21 -6.29
C MET A 1 41.57 61.04 -5.32
N GLU A 2 40.78 61.15 -4.24
CA GLU A 2 40.69 60.09 -3.20
C GLU A 2 39.23 59.85 -2.75
N GLY A 3 38.25 60.55 -3.34
CA GLY A 3 36.83 60.43 -2.95
C GLY A 3 36.04 59.35 -3.69
N GLU A 4 36.43 58.98 -4.92
CA GLU A 4 35.67 58.03 -5.76
C GLU A 4 35.99 56.55 -5.50
N GLN A 5 37.05 56.26 -4.73
CA GLN A 5 37.40 54.88 -4.37
C GLN A 5 36.65 54.38 -3.11
N SER A 6 36.22 55.28 -2.24
CA SER A 6 35.50 54.92 -1.00
C SER A 6 34.02 54.55 -1.22
N GLU A 7 33.35 55.19 -2.19
CA GLU A 7 31.96 54.86 -2.55
C GLU A 7 31.86 53.53 -3.31
N ARG A 8 32.90 53.16 -4.09
CA ARG A 8 32.92 51.88 -4.82
C ARG A 8 33.19 50.67 -3.93
N GLU A 9 33.88 50.83 -2.80
CA GLU A 9 34.06 49.74 -1.82
C GLU A 9 32.80 49.53 -0.95
N THR A 10 32.08 50.60 -0.63
CA THR A 10 30.81 50.50 0.12
C THR A 10 29.68 49.92 -0.72
N GLU A 11 29.59 50.23 -2.03
CA GLU A 11 28.66 49.55 -2.94
C GLU A 11 29.01 48.07 -3.18
N LYS A 12 30.31 47.72 -3.18
CA LYS A 12 30.76 46.34 -3.39
C LYS A 12 30.47 45.45 -2.16
N GLN A 13 30.60 46.00 -0.95
CA GLN A 13 30.22 45.30 0.29
C GLN A 13 28.70 45.14 0.46
N GLN A 14 27.88 46.05 -0.09
CA GLN A 14 26.43 45.92 -0.06
C GLN A 14 25.87 44.92 -1.09
N ARG A 15 26.63 44.59 -2.15
CA ARG A 15 26.26 43.56 -3.13
C ARG A 15 26.64 42.13 -2.74
N GLU A 16 27.53 41.94 -1.77
CA GLU A 16 27.96 40.61 -1.30
C GLU A 16 27.11 40.04 -0.15
N THR A 17 26.10 40.78 0.34
CA THR A 17 25.25 40.36 1.48
C THR A 17 23.77 40.20 1.15
N GLY A 18 23.38 40.31 -0.12
CA GLY A 18 22.00 40.20 -0.55
C GLY A 18 21.80 39.11 -1.59
N GLU A 19 21.61 37.86 -1.15
CA GLU A 19 20.73 36.83 -1.74
C GLU A 19 21.13 35.43 -1.22
N GLU A 20 20.57 35.01 -0.08
CA GLU A 20 20.31 33.58 0.19
C GLU A 20 19.27 33.41 1.31
N THR A 21 18.13 34.10 1.18
CA THR A 21 16.89 33.72 1.89
C THR A 21 15.74 33.61 0.89
N GLY A 22 16.01 32.88 -0.19
CA GLY A 22 14.99 32.39 -1.10
C GLY A 22 14.40 31.11 -0.54
N ASP A 23 13.29 31.27 0.18
CA ASP A 23 12.25 30.28 0.47
C ASP A 23 12.34 28.97 -0.36
N SER A 24 13.12 28.00 0.12
CA SER A 24 13.16 26.64 -0.44
C SER A 24 11.85 25.87 -0.19
N ALA A 25 10.82 26.50 0.39
CA ALA A 25 9.50 25.91 0.55
C ALA A 25 8.62 25.96 -0.72
N LYS A 26 9.11 26.52 -1.83
CA LYS A 26 8.33 26.68 -3.07
C LYS A 26 8.84 25.91 -4.29
N ARG A 27 9.09 24.60 -4.15
CA ARG A 27 8.99 23.69 -5.32
C ARG A 27 8.68 22.24 -4.98
N ARG A 28 7.77 21.98 -4.05
CA ARG A 28 6.95 20.77 -4.15
C ARG A 28 5.85 21.05 -5.16
N GLN A 29 6.15 20.83 -6.44
CA GLN A 29 5.07 20.65 -7.41
C GLN A 29 4.25 19.47 -6.89
N SER A 30 3.05 19.74 -6.38
CA SER A 30 2.10 18.68 -6.07
C SER A 30 1.81 17.98 -7.38
N LEU A 31 2.27 16.73 -7.50
CA LEU A 31 1.83 15.86 -8.58
C LEU A 31 0.30 15.92 -8.59
N PRO A 32 -0.33 16.11 -9.76
CA PRO A 32 -1.78 16.11 -9.82
C PRO A 32 -2.28 14.81 -9.19
N ALA A 33 -3.36 14.88 -8.41
CA ALA A 33 -4.09 13.72 -7.91
C ALA A 33 -4.82 13.01 -9.07
N ALA A 34 -4.17 12.87 -10.22
CA ALA A 34 -4.51 11.89 -11.22
C ALA A 34 -4.40 10.54 -10.52
N ALA A 35 -5.47 9.76 -10.57
CA ALA A 35 -5.47 8.38 -10.10
C ALA A 35 -4.22 7.71 -10.66
N LEU A 36 -3.23 7.47 -9.78
CA LEU A 36 -1.99 6.83 -10.17
C LEU A 36 -2.38 5.54 -10.88
N ALA A 37 -1.75 5.28 -12.03
CA ALA A 37 -1.94 4.03 -12.74
C ALA A 37 -1.81 2.88 -11.74
N PRO A 38 -2.71 1.89 -11.81
CA PRO A 38 -2.82 0.92 -10.74
C PRO A 38 -1.49 0.17 -10.59
N THR A 39 -0.99 0.10 -9.35
CA THR A 39 0.41 -0.27 -9.07
C THR A 39 0.59 -1.79 -9.13
N LEU A 40 1.55 -2.27 -9.92
CA LEU A 40 2.01 -3.66 -9.89
C LEU A 40 3.25 -3.79 -9.00
N ALA A 41 3.26 -4.79 -8.12
CA ALA A 41 4.48 -5.23 -7.48
C ALA A 41 5.30 -6.06 -8.48
N ALA A 42 6.45 -5.53 -8.92
CA ALA A 42 7.29 -6.15 -9.94
C ALA A 42 8.08 -7.39 -9.44
N SER A 43 8.01 -7.71 -8.14
CA SER A 43 8.70 -8.86 -7.55
C SER A 43 8.05 -10.21 -7.85
N GLY A 44 6.80 -10.23 -8.33
CA GLY A 44 6.14 -11.47 -8.71
C GLY A 44 4.75 -11.25 -9.31
N HIS A 45 4.35 -12.14 -10.21
CA HIS A 45 3.05 -12.06 -10.87
C HIS A 45 1.88 -12.32 -9.91
N PHE A 46 2.05 -13.28 -8.99
CA PHE A 46 1.10 -13.66 -7.96
C PHE A 46 1.76 -13.51 -6.59
N LEU A 47 1.13 -12.79 -5.68
CA LEU A 47 1.63 -12.58 -4.32
C LEU A 47 0.82 -13.42 -3.33
N TRP A 48 1.38 -13.69 -2.14
CA TRP A 48 0.59 -14.29 -1.07
C TRP A 48 0.90 -13.71 0.31
N ILE A 49 -0.12 -13.71 1.17
CA ILE A 49 0.00 -13.39 2.59
C ILE A 49 0.04 -14.69 3.39
N GLY A 50 1.00 -14.79 4.32
CA GLY A 50 1.16 -15.96 5.17
C GLY A 50 0.14 -16.01 6.31
N ASP A 51 -0.14 -17.21 6.83
CA ASP A 51 -1.08 -17.40 7.94
C ASP A 51 -0.65 -16.66 9.23
N ARG A 52 0.66 -16.49 9.43
CA ARG A 52 1.25 -15.72 10.55
C ARG A 52 1.27 -14.20 10.33
N THR A 53 0.96 -13.72 9.13
CA THR A 53 1.11 -12.31 8.73
C THR A 53 -0.17 -11.72 8.11
N ARG A 54 -1.30 -12.42 8.22
CA ARG A 54 -2.60 -12.00 7.66
C ARG A 54 -3.47 -11.17 8.62
N GLN A 55 -2.88 -10.55 9.64
CA GLN A 55 -3.63 -9.69 10.55
C GLN A 55 -4.21 -8.50 9.77
N LEU A 56 -5.50 -8.25 9.92
CA LEU A 56 -6.30 -7.36 9.05
C LEU A 56 -5.69 -5.96 8.85
N ASN A 57 -5.12 -5.38 9.90
CA ASN A 57 -4.61 -4.00 9.90
C ASN A 57 -3.07 -3.94 9.87
N PHE A 58 -2.40 -5.01 9.46
CA PHE A 58 -0.92 -5.08 9.44
C PHE A 58 -0.36 -4.85 8.03
N ALA A 59 0.96 -4.59 7.98
CA ALA A 59 1.68 -4.16 6.79
C ALA A 59 1.49 -5.05 5.56
N HIS A 60 1.36 -6.38 5.71
CA HIS A 60 1.22 -7.28 4.57
C HIS A 60 -0.15 -7.13 3.88
N VAL A 61 -1.23 -7.00 4.67
CA VAL A 61 -2.58 -6.76 4.15
C VAL A 61 -2.67 -5.37 3.54
N GLU A 62 -2.08 -4.39 4.24
CA GLU A 62 -2.03 -2.99 3.78
C GLU A 62 -1.24 -2.82 2.47
N PHE A 63 -0.12 -3.53 2.33
CA PHE A 63 0.64 -3.59 1.09
C PHE A 63 -0.18 -4.26 -0.01
N CYS A 64 -0.73 -5.44 0.24
CA CYS A 64 -1.42 -6.22 -0.80
C CYS A 64 -2.73 -5.55 -1.28
N ARG A 65 -3.47 -4.83 -0.43
CA ARG A 65 -4.67 -4.10 -0.89
C ARG A 65 -4.38 -2.96 -1.86
N GLY A 66 -3.11 -2.51 -1.93
CA GLY A 66 -2.68 -1.40 -2.79
C GLY A 66 -2.12 -1.82 -4.14
N VAL A 67 -1.94 -3.13 -4.40
CA VAL A 67 -1.34 -3.63 -5.64
C VAL A 67 -2.36 -4.34 -6.52
N MET A 68 -2.14 -4.34 -7.83
CA MET A 68 -3.01 -5.00 -8.81
C MET A 68 -2.87 -6.51 -8.87
N ASN A 69 -1.71 -7.04 -8.48
CA ASN A 69 -1.40 -8.46 -8.58
C ASN A 69 -2.53 -9.32 -7.98
N PRO A 70 -2.85 -10.48 -8.55
CA PRO A 70 -3.62 -11.48 -7.86
C PRO A 70 -2.95 -11.87 -6.53
N ILE A 71 -3.75 -12.02 -5.49
CA ILE A 71 -3.29 -12.23 -4.12
C ILE A 71 -3.82 -13.56 -3.60
N GLY A 72 -2.94 -14.36 -3.02
CA GLY A 72 -3.28 -15.51 -2.20
C GLY A 72 -3.31 -15.16 -0.71
N VAL A 73 -4.23 -15.72 0.06
CA VAL A 73 -4.18 -15.67 1.53
C VAL A 73 -4.13 -17.08 2.06
N LYS A 74 -3.09 -17.41 2.83
CA LYS A 74 -3.00 -18.72 3.48
C LYS A 74 -3.97 -18.78 4.65
N VAL A 75 -4.78 -19.84 4.68
CA VAL A 75 -5.79 -20.07 5.70
C VAL A 75 -5.44 -21.33 6.48
N GLY A 76 -4.98 -21.14 7.71
CA GLY A 76 -4.72 -22.21 8.65
C GLY A 76 -5.99 -22.73 9.33
N PRO A 77 -5.87 -23.80 10.13
CA PRO A 77 -6.99 -24.41 10.86
C PRO A 77 -7.58 -23.57 12.00
N SER A 78 -6.82 -22.59 12.49
CA SER A 78 -7.25 -21.67 13.55
C SER A 78 -7.90 -20.41 12.98
N ALA A 79 -8.12 -20.37 11.66
CA ALA A 79 -8.75 -19.23 11.02
C ALA A 79 -10.25 -19.21 11.33
N GLU A 80 -10.73 -18.06 11.77
CA GLU A 80 -12.15 -17.84 12.00
C GLU A 80 -12.81 -17.33 10.71
N ALA A 81 -14.01 -17.83 10.42
CA ALA A 81 -14.76 -17.46 9.22
C ALA A 81 -14.97 -15.93 9.10
N ARG A 82 -15.27 -15.26 10.21
CA ARG A 82 -15.44 -13.80 10.27
C ARG A 82 -14.17 -13.04 9.90
N GLU A 83 -13.02 -13.53 10.36
CA GLU A 83 -11.72 -12.94 10.05
C GLU A 83 -11.43 -13.09 8.55
N ILE A 84 -11.68 -14.26 7.97
CA ILE A 84 -11.50 -14.52 6.54
C ILE A 84 -12.40 -13.64 5.69
N VAL A 85 -13.68 -13.51 6.04
CA VAL A 85 -14.60 -12.59 5.35
C VAL A 85 -14.07 -11.14 5.41
N SER A 86 -13.60 -10.70 6.57
CA SER A 86 -13.05 -9.34 6.74
C SER A 86 -11.81 -9.12 5.87
N LEU A 87 -10.91 -10.12 5.80
CA LEU A 87 -9.74 -10.08 4.93
C LEU A 87 -10.13 -10.01 3.45
N CYS A 88 -11.10 -10.80 3.03
CA CYS A 88 -11.57 -10.78 1.65
C CYS A 88 -12.16 -9.42 1.27
N MET A 89 -13.00 -8.83 2.12
CA MET A 89 -13.56 -7.50 1.89
C MET A 89 -12.49 -6.40 1.87
N ARG A 90 -11.41 -6.56 2.64
CA ARG A 90 -10.28 -5.61 2.67
C ARG A 90 -9.38 -5.72 1.44
N LEU A 91 -9.14 -6.94 0.94
CA LEU A 91 -8.21 -7.22 -0.17
C LEU A 91 -8.87 -7.21 -1.55
N ASN A 92 -10.18 -7.45 -1.61
CA ASN A 92 -10.96 -7.45 -2.85
C ASN A 92 -12.29 -6.71 -2.65
N PRO A 93 -12.26 -5.40 -2.33
CA PRO A 93 -13.47 -4.62 -2.03
C PRO A 93 -14.43 -4.52 -3.23
N HIS A 94 -13.92 -4.64 -4.45
CA HIS A 94 -14.69 -4.59 -5.68
C HIS A 94 -15.15 -5.96 -6.18
N LYS A 95 -14.86 -7.04 -5.44
CA LYS A 95 -15.26 -8.41 -5.77
C LYS A 95 -14.82 -8.84 -7.18
N GLU A 96 -13.61 -8.42 -7.56
CA GLU A 96 -13.02 -8.74 -8.84
C GLU A 96 -12.72 -10.25 -8.90
N SER A 97 -13.24 -10.92 -9.92
CA SER A 97 -12.99 -12.35 -10.12
C SER A 97 -11.50 -12.59 -10.40
N GLY A 98 -10.92 -13.62 -9.78
CA GLY A 98 -9.49 -13.95 -9.91
C GLY A 98 -8.53 -13.05 -9.12
N LYS A 99 -9.01 -11.95 -8.50
CA LYS A 99 -8.16 -11.06 -7.69
C LYS A 99 -7.64 -11.71 -6.42
N LEU A 100 -8.45 -12.54 -5.78
CA LEU A 100 -8.17 -13.12 -4.47
C LEU A 100 -8.39 -14.63 -4.46
N SER A 101 -7.41 -15.37 -3.95
CA SER A 101 -7.47 -16.82 -3.76
C SER A 101 -7.24 -17.18 -2.29
N LEU A 102 -8.11 -18.00 -1.71
CA LEU A 102 -7.91 -18.57 -0.37
C LEU A 102 -7.14 -19.90 -0.48
N ILE A 103 -5.98 -19.99 0.17
CA ILE A 103 -5.10 -21.15 0.11
C ILE A 103 -5.19 -21.90 1.45
N THR A 104 -6.06 -22.89 1.52
CA THR A 104 -6.35 -23.62 2.76
C THR A 104 -5.26 -24.66 3.06
N ARG A 105 -4.70 -24.61 4.27
CA ARG A 105 -3.78 -25.63 4.81
C ARG A 105 -4.28 -26.11 6.17
N LEU A 106 -5.43 -26.79 6.13
CA LEU A 106 -6.20 -27.17 7.33
C LEU A 106 -5.70 -28.47 7.97
N GLY A 107 -4.98 -29.30 7.20
CA GLY A 107 -4.54 -30.63 7.60
C GLY A 107 -5.60 -31.70 7.35
N VAL A 108 -5.15 -32.91 7.01
CA VAL A 108 -6.02 -34.02 6.57
C VAL A 108 -7.11 -34.39 7.57
N HIS A 109 -6.83 -34.25 8.87
CA HIS A 109 -7.77 -34.64 9.94
C HIS A 109 -8.84 -33.58 10.25
N ARG A 110 -8.63 -32.32 9.87
CA ARG A 110 -9.55 -31.22 10.21
C ARG A 110 -10.21 -30.58 9.01
N VAL A 111 -9.77 -30.87 7.79
CA VAL A 111 -10.31 -30.24 6.57
C VAL A 111 -11.82 -30.41 6.46
N ARG A 112 -12.37 -31.58 6.86
CA ARG A 112 -13.81 -31.85 6.77
C ARG A 112 -14.64 -30.98 7.72
N ASP A 113 -14.08 -30.60 8.86
CA ASP A 113 -14.78 -29.80 9.87
C ASP A 113 -14.54 -28.30 9.66
N CYS A 114 -13.32 -27.92 9.25
CA CYS A 114 -12.93 -26.52 9.12
C CYS A 114 -13.30 -25.90 7.78
N LEU A 115 -13.29 -26.66 6.66
CA LEU A 115 -13.47 -26.07 5.33
C LEU A 115 -14.92 -25.63 5.05
N PRO A 116 -15.97 -26.43 5.33
CA PRO A 116 -17.34 -26.05 5.02
C PRO A 116 -17.77 -24.68 5.58
N PRO A 117 -17.58 -24.37 6.88
CA PRO A 117 -18.01 -23.07 7.42
C PRO A 117 -17.25 -21.88 6.82
N LEU A 118 -16.00 -22.08 6.39
CA LEU A 118 -15.24 -21.05 5.69
C LEU A 118 -15.81 -20.76 4.30
N VAL A 119 -16.15 -21.80 3.54
CA VAL A 119 -16.74 -21.66 2.20
C VAL A 119 -18.10 -20.99 2.29
N GLU A 120 -18.96 -21.44 3.21
CA GLU A 120 -20.29 -20.88 3.43
C GLU A 120 -20.23 -19.39 3.77
N ALA A 121 -19.36 -19.01 4.71
CA ALA A 121 -19.23 -17.61 5.11
C ALA A 121 -18.78 -16.70 3.97
N VAL A 122 -17.87 -17.17 3.11
CA VAL A 122 -17.38 -16.40 1.98
C VAL A 122 -18.41 -16.34 0.83
N HIS A 123 -19.16 -17.43 0.59
CA HIS A 123 -20.28 -17.43 -0.35
C HIS A 123 -21.40 -16.48 0.10
N ALA A 124 -21.73 -16.45 1.39
CA ALA A 124 -22.82 -15.63 1.94
C ALA A 124 -22.64 -14.12 1.68
N VAL A 125 -21.41 -13.63 1.58
CA VAL A 125 -21.12 -12.22 1.29
C VAL A 125 -20.97 -11.92 -0.21
N GLY A 126 -21.17 -12.93 -1.07
CA GLY A 126 -21.11 -12.82 -2.52
C GLY A 126 -19.75 -12.37 -3.03
N LEU A 127 -18.67 -12.92 -2.45
CA LEU A 127 -17.28 -12.66 -2.85
C LEU A 127 -16.83 -13.52 -4.04
N PHE A 128 -17.47 -14.67 -4.22
CA PHE A 128 -17.26 -15.58 -5.33
C PHE A 128 -18.62 -15.87 -5.98
N SER A 129 -18.69 -15.78 -7.30
CA SER A 129 -19.89 -16.02 -8.12
C SER A 129 -19.82 -17.35 -8.83
#